data_AF-A0ABD0U4D8-F1
#
_entry.id   AF-A0ABD0U4D8-F1
#
_cell.length_a   1.000
_cell.length_b   1.000
_cell.length_c   1.000
_cell.angle_alpha   90.00
_cell.angle_beta   90.00
_cell.angle_gamma   90.00
#
_symmetry.space_group_name_H-M   'P 1'
#
loop_
_entity.id
_entity.type
_entity.pdbx_description
1 polymer ?
#
loop_
_entity_poly.entity_id
_entity_poly.type
_entity_poly.pdbx_seq_one_letter_code
_entity_poly.pdbx_strand_id
1 'polypeptide(L)'
;MLHCSKLFRRLFHALPSAPSSGPQPWLFIGLGNPGEKYQSTRHNVGFDMISTFAQSLGISMNSVHFKSHFGEGEFEGTPVLLAKPQTYMNLSGESTGPLAAYYKLPLNRVLVIYDDMDLPCGVLRIQPRGGHGHHNG
;
A
#
# COMPACT_ATOMS: atom_id res chain seq x y z
N MET A 1 16.74 8.87 6.45
CA MET A 1 15.37 8.99 7.02
C MET A 1 14.57 10.19 6.47
N LEU A 2 15.13 11.39 6.27
CA LEU A 2 14.38 12.58 5.80
C LEU A 2 13.78 12.52 4.37
N HIS A 3 14.22 11.60 3.51
CA HIS A 3 13.74 11.52 2.12
C HIS A 3 12.40 10.79 1.98
N CYS A 4 12.09 9.86 2.88
CA CYS A 4 10.87 9.06 2.81
C CYS A 4 9.63 9.90 3.18
N SER A 5 9.71 10.70 4.24
CA SER A 5 8.60 11.56 4.67
C SER A 5 8.22 12.61 3.61
N LYS A 6 9.18 13.19 2.89
CA LYS A 6 8.93 14.13 1.79
C LYS A 6 8.21 13.48 0.61
N LEU A 7 8.57 12.23 0.29
CA LEU A 7 7.91 11.46 -0.76
C LEU A 7 6.45 11.15 -0.37
N PHE A 8 6.23 10.71 0.87
CA PHE A 8 4.87 10.44 1.37
C PHE A 8 4.02 11.69 1.45
N ARG A 9 4.58 12.83 1.86
CA ARG A 9 3.86 14.11 1.83
C ARG A 9 3.45 14.49 0.42
N ARG A 10 4.34 14.30 -0.56
CA ARG A 10 4.02 14.53 -1.99
C ARG A 10 2.97 13.56 -2.51
N LEU A 11 3.04 12.28 -2.15
CA LEU A 11 2.03 11.27 -2.50
C LEU A 11 0.68 11.67 -1.92
N PHE A 12 0.63 12.00 -0.63
CA PHE A 12 -0.59 12.37 0.08
C PHE A 12 -1.25 13.63 -0.49
N HIS A 13 -0.46 14.66 -0.82
CA HIS A 13 -0.98 15.87 -1.46
C HIS A 13 -1.30 15.72 -2.96
N ALA A 14 -0.72 14.75 -3.66
CA ALA A 14 -1.00 14.48 -5.06
C ALA A 14 -2.28 13.64 -5.27
N LEU A 15 -2.85 13.10 -4.18
CA LEU A 15 -4.01 12.25 -4.23
C LEU A 15 -5.32 13.05 -4.13
N PRO A 16 -6.33 12.76 -4.98
CA PRO A 16 -7.59 13.50 -4.98
C PRO A 16 -8.42 13.22 -3.72
N SER A 17 -8.90 14.27 -3.05
CA SER A 17 -9.83 14.16 -1.92
C SER A 17 -11.29 14.06 -2.39
N ALA A 18 -12.00 12.99 -2.02
CA ALA A 18 -13.44 12.89 -2.23
C ALA A 18 -14.24 13.80 -1.26
N PRO A 19 -15.42 14.31 -1.65
CA PRO A 19 -16.30 15.04 -0.74
C PRO A 19 -17.04 14.05 0.18
N SER A 20 -16.69 14.01 1.47
CA SER A 20 -17.43 13.23 2.48
C SER A 20 -17.34 13.86 3.87
N SER A 21 -18.36 13.59 4.70
CA SER A 21 -18.59 14.08 6.07
C SER A 21 -17.63 13.46 7.12
N GLY A 22 -16.34 13.74 6.98
CA GLY A 22 -15.27 13.28 7.88
C GLY A 22 -14.02 12.80 7.10
N PRO A 23 -12.83 12.77 7.73
CA PRO A 23 -11.62 12.26 7.10
C PRO A 23 -11.73 10.75 6.88
N GLN A 24 -11.98 10.35 5.63
CA GLN A 24 -12.02 8.95 5.22
C GLN A 24 -10.61 8.34 5.26
N PRO A 25 -10.46 7.05 5.64
CA PRO A 25 -9.16 6.41 5.66
C PRO A 25 -8.55 6.31 4.27
N TRP A 26 -7.23 6.35 4.21
CA TRP A 26 -6.46 5.85 3.08
C TRP A 26 -6.04 4.40 3.34
N LEU A 27 -6.21 3.53 2.35
CA LEU A 27 -5.68 2.17 2.39
C LEU A 27 -4.45 2.07 1.49
N PHE A 28 -3.30 1.75 2.10
CA PHE A 28 -2.04 1.47 1.42
C PHE A 28 -1.77 -0.03 1.44
N ILE A 29 -1.67 -0.63 0.26
CA ILE A 29 -1.41 -2.05 0.08
C ILE A 29 -0.04 -2.18 -0.59
N GLY A 30 0.88 -2.89 0.06
CA GLY A 30 2.15 -3.30 -0.54
C GLY A 30 2.03 -4.71 -1.03
N LEU A 31 2.19 -4.94 -2.33
CA LEU A 31 2.24 -6.29 -2.90
C LEU A 31 3.64 -6.90 -2.72
N GLY A 32 3.67 -8.23 -2.67
CA GLY A 32 4.86 -9.04 -2.47
C GLY A 32 4.50 -10.49 -2.18
N ASN A 33 5.52 -11.35 -2.03
CA ASN A 33 5.35 -12.74 -1.65
C ASN A 33 5.79 -12.99 -0.20
N PRO A 34 5.04 -13.80 0.57
CA PRO A 34 5.36 -14.16 1.95
C PRO A 34 6.48 -15.22 2.02
N GLY A 35 7.30 -15.14 3.06
CA GLY A 35 8.36 -16.11 3.36
C GLY A 35 9.79 -15.57 3.12
N GLU A 36 10.74 -16.11 3.88
CA GLU A 36 12.14 -15.63 3.90
C GLU A 36 12.81 -15.64 2.53
N LYS A 37 12.50 -16.64 1.69
CA LYS A 37 13.05 -16.78 0.33
C LYS A 37 12.73 -15.61 -0.61
N TYR A 38 11.72 -14.79 -0.29
CA TYR A 38 11.35 -13.63 -1.11
C TYR A 38 11.78 -12.29 -0.49
N GLN A 39 12.34 -12.31 0.73
CA GLN A 39 12.87 -11.10 1.35
C GLN A 39 13.98 -10.52 0.48
N SER A 40 14.00 -9.19 0.36
CA SER A 40 14.98 -8.45 -0.46
C SER A 40 14.95 -8.75 -1.96
N THR A 41 13.89 -9.39 -2.48
CA THR A 41 13.67 -9.49 -3.93
C THR A 41 12.99 -8.21 -4.45
N ARG A 42 13.19 -7.88 -5.73
CA ARG A 42 12.52 -6.72 -6.35
C ARG A 42 11.00 -6.79 -6.21
N HIS A 43 10.43 -7.99 -6.29
CA HIS A 43 8.99 -8.24 -6.11
C HIS A 43 8.46 -7.92 -4.71
N ASN A 44 9.31 -7.78 -3.69
CA ASN A 44 8.90 -7.43 -2.34
C ASN A 44 9.06 -5.94 -2.01
N VAL A 45 9.37 -5.09 -3.00
CA VAL A 45 9.50 -3.63 -2.80
C VAL A 45 8.23 -2.99 -2.22
N GLY A 46 7.06 -3.55 -2.54
CA GLY A 46 5.78 -3.11 -1.96
C GLY A 46 5.72 -3.37 -0.44
N PHE A 47 6.15 -4.55 0.02
CA PHE A 47 6.24 -4.85 1.45
C PHE A 47 7.26 -3.96 2.16
N ASP A 48 8.40 -3.69 1.51
CA ASP A 48 9.45 -2.83 2.07
C ASP A 48 8.97 -1.38 2.20
N MET A 49 8.23 -0.87 1.20
CA MET A 49 7.65 0.46 1.27
C MET A 49 6.65 0.56 2.42
N ILE A 50 5.72 -0.40 2.54
CA ILE A 50 4.74 -0.39 3.63
C ILE A 50 5.41 -0.50 4.99
N SER A 51 6.43 -1.36 5.13
CA SER A 51 7.15 -1.51 6.39
C SER A 51 7.91 -0.24 6.77
N THR A 52 8.56 0.41 5.80
CA THR A 52 9.22 1.71 6.00
C THR A 52 8.22 2.81 6.37
N PHE A 53 7.05 2.80 5.72
CA PHE A 53 6.00 3.77 6.00
C PHE A 53 5.43 3.59 7.40
N ALA A 54 5.09 2.36 7.79
CA ALA A 54 4.64 2.00 9.12
C ALA A 54 5.63 2.46 10.19
N GLN A 55 6.93 2.15 10.01
CA GLN A 55 7.99 2.60 10.91
C GLN A 55 8.08 4.12 11.01
N SER A 56 7.96 4.84 9.89
CA SER A 56 8.02 6.30 9.88
C SER A 56 6.88 6.98 10.64
N LEU A 57 5.74 6.29 10.76
CA LEU A 57 4.55 6.76 11.47
C LEU A 57 4.40 6.14 12.87
N GLY A 58 5.30 5.24 13.28
CA GLY A 58 5.15 4.47 14.52
C GLY A 58 3.97 3.50 14.51
N ILE A 59 3.49 3.09 13.33
CA ILE A 59 2.37 2.17 13.19
C ILE A 59 2.87 0.73 13.35
N SER A 60 2.24 0.00 14.26
CA SER A 60 2.50 -1.42 14.46
C SER A 60 1.77 -2.26 13.42
N MET A 61 2.45 -3.25 12.83
CA MET A 61 1.88 -4.17 11.84
C MET A 61 1.68 -5.58 12.41
N ASN A 62 1.11 -5.65 13.62
CA ASN A 62 1.04 -6.88 14.40
C ASN A 62 -0.33 -7.58 14.30
N SER A 63 -1.31 -6.98 13.63
CA SER A 63 -2.61 -7.61 13.42
C SER A 63 -2.63 -8.38 12.10
N VAL A 64 -3.50 -9.38 12.04
CA VAL A 64 -3.78 -10.12 10.80
C VAL A 64 -5.22 -9.85 10.41
N HIS A 65 -5.43 -9.30 9.22
CA HIS A 65 -6.75 -9.01 8.67
C HIS A 65 -6.80 -9.47 7.22
N PHE A 66 -7.84 -10.22 6.84
CA PHE A 66 -8.06 -10.66 5.45
C PHE A 66 -6.82 -11.27 4.78
N LYS A 67 -6.14 -12.22 5.46
CA LYS A 67 -4.88 -12.82 5.01
C LYS A 67 -3.75 -11.80 4.77
N SER A 68 -3.70 -10.69 5.50
CA SER A 68 -2.64 -9.68 5.41
C SER A 68 -2.08 -9.33 6.79
N HIS A 69 -0.79 -9.01 6.86
CA HIS A 69 -0.27 -8.25 8.01
C HIS A 69 -0.78 -6.84 7.90
N PHE A 70 -1.34 -6.34 8.98
CA PHE A 70 -2.16 -5.15 8.97
C PHE A 70 -1.76 -4.20 10.10
N GLY A 71 -1.94 -2.91 9.85
CA GLY A 71 -1.70 -1.84 10.82
C GLY A 71 -2.61 -0.66 10.55
N GLU A 72 -3.04 0.00 11.62
CA GLU A 72 -3.87 1.20 11.57
C GLU A 72 -3.14 2.35 12.26
N GLY A 73 -3.30 3.56 11.74
CA GLY A 73 -2.76 4.75 12.37
C GLY A 73 -3.31 6.02 11.75
N GLU A 74 -2.58 7.10 11.91
CA GLU A 74 -2.94 8.43 11.42
C GLU A 74 -1.74 9.12 10.78
N PHE A 75 -1.99 9.88 9.72
CA PHE A 75 -1.03 10.80 9.12
C PHE A 75 -1.69 12.17 8.89
N GLU A 76 -1.15 13.22 9.51
CA GLU A 76 -1.64 14.61 9.41
C GLU A 76 -3.17 14.73 9.60
N GLY A 77 -3.75 14.08 10.62
CA GLY A 77 -5.19 14.14 10.89
C GLY A 77 -6.05 13.21 10.03
N THR A 78 -5.44 12.41 9.15
CA THR A 78 -6.16 11.47 8.29
C THR A 78 -5.87 10.02 8.69
N PRO A 79 -6.90 9.19 8.91
CA PRO A 79 -6.71 7.77 9.18
C PRO A 79 -5.99 7.06 8.03
N VAL A 80 -5.05 6.17 8.36
CA VAL A 80 -4.32 5.36 7.39
C VAL A 80 -4.36 3.88 7.79
N LEU A 81 -4.62 3.03 6.81
CA LEU A 81 -4.66 1.58 6.91
C LEU A 81 -3.52 1.02 6.06
N LEU A 82 -2.71 0.15 6.64
CA LEU A 82 -1.54 -0.43 5.98
C LEU A 82 -1.71 -1.94 5.89
N ALA A 83 -1.52 -2.50 4.69
CA ALA A 83 -1.68 -3.93 4.45
C ALA A 83 -0.52 -4.52 3.66
N LYS A 84 -0.06 -5.70 4.10
CA LYS A 84 0.85 -6.59 3.36
C LYS A 84 0.18 -7.95 3.20
N PRO A 85 -0.51 -8.21 2.08
CA PRO A 85 -1.13 -9.51 1.81
C PRO A 85 -0.13 -10.64 2.01
N GLN A 86 -0.46 -11.63 2.83
CA GLN A 86 0.31 -12.87 3.02
C GLN A 86 -0.20 -13.98 2.08
N THR A 87 -0.77 -13.58 0.96
CA THR A 87 -1.07 -14.46 -0.16
C THR A 87 0.10 -14.45 -1.14
N TYR A 88 0.17 -15.42 -2.05
CA TYR A 88 1.09 -15.29 -3.19
C TYR A 88 0.66 -14.11 -4.06
N MET A 89 1.61 -13.47 -4.73
CA MET A 89 1.42 -12.26 -5.52
C MET A 89 0.26 -12.36 -6.50
N ASN A 90 0.11 -13.51 -7.17
CA ASN A 90 -0.97 -13.78 -8.12
C ASN A 90 -2.36 -13.98 -7.48
N LEU A 91 -2.41 -14.05 -6.14
CA LEU A 91 -3.60 -14.20 -5.32
C LEU A 91 -3.77 -13.01 -4.36
N SER A 92 -3.08 -11.89 -4.61
CA SER A 92 -3.22 -10.62 -3.88
C SER A 92 -4.69 -10.19 -3.76
N GLY A 93 -5.46 -10.35 -4.84
CA GLY A 93 -6.89 -10.00 -4.94
C GLY A 93 -7.78 -10.67 -3.89
N GLU A 94 -7.42 -11.86 -3.42
CA GLU A 94 -8.16 -12.56 -2.36
C GLU A 94 -8.05 -11.88 -0.99
N SER A 95 -7.03 -11.04 -0.81
CA SER A 95 -6.80 -10.28 0.40
C SER A 95 -7.28 -8.83 0.25
N THR A 96 -6.87 -8.19 -0.84
CA THR A 96 -7.04 -6.74 -1.06
C THR A 96 -8.50 -6.36 -1.32
N GLY A 97 -9.23 -7.15 -2.10
CA GLY A 97 -10.64 -6.91 -2.43
C GLY A 97 -11.54 -6.93 -1.19
N PRO A 98 -11.55 -8.03 -0.40
CA PRO A 98 -12.32 -8.11 0.84
C PRO A 98 -11.96 -7.03 1.86
N LEU A 99 -10.67 -6.67 1.96
CA LEU A 99 -10.20 -5.62 2.86
C LEU A 99 -10.79 -4.24 2.48
N ALA A 100 -10.69 -3.84 1.21
CA ALA A 100 -11.26 -2.58 0.74
C ALA A 100 -12.80 -2.54 0.90
N ALA A 101 -13.47 -3.66 0.63
CA ALA A 101 -14.93 -3.78 0.79
C ALA A 101 -15.37 -3.68 2.25
N TYR A 102 -14.62 -4.30 3.18
CA TYR A 102 -14.93 -4.27 4.62
C TYR A 102 -14.91 -2.84 5.18
N TYR A 103 -13.88 -2.05 4.82
CA TYR A 103 -13.78 -0.64 5.20
C TYR A 103 -14.61 0.31 4.31
N LYS A 104 -15.38 -0.24 3.35
CA LYS A 104 -16.25 0.50 2.42
C LYS A 104 -15.51 1.62 1.68
N LEU A 105 -14.25 1.37 1.33
CA LEU A 105 -13.39 2.39 0.74
C LEU A 105 -13.69 2.55 -0.75
N PRO A 106 -13.88 3.79 -1.24
CA PRO A 106 -13.91 4.03 -2.68
C PRO A 106 -12.52 3.79 -3.28
N LEU A 107 -12.46 3.40 -4.55
CA LEU A 107 -11.18 3.08 -5.22
C LEU A 107 -10.17 4.25 -5.20
N ASN A 108 -10.65 5.49 -5.17
CA ASN A 108 -9.78 6.67 -5.06
C ASN A 108 -9.17 6.87 -3.66
N ARG A 109 -9.45 5.98 -2.70
CA ARG A 109 -8.83 5.93 -1.36
C ARG A 109 -7.96 4.68 -1.17
N VAL A 110 -7.73 3.92 -2.23
CA VAL A 110 -6.89 2.71 -2.21
C VAL A 110 -5.66 2.97 -3.06
N LEU A 111 -4.47 2.82 -2.47
CA LEU A 111 -3.19 2.87 -3.15
C LEU A 111 -2.54 1.49 -3.09
N VAL A 112 -2.28 0.91 -4.26
CA VAL A 112 -1.55 -0.35 -4.40
C VAL A 112 -0.13 -0.04 -4.86
N ILE A 113 0.84 -0.59 -4.13
CA ILE A 113 2.27 -0.40 -4.35
C ILE A 113 2.85 -1.76 -4.75
N TYR A 114 3.48 -1.80 -5.91
CA TYR A 114 4.10 -3.00 -6.46
C TYR A 114 5.35 -2.61 -7.25
N ASP A 115 6.24 -3.56 -7.53
CA ASP A 115 7.34 -3.34 -8.45
C ASP A 115 6.82 -3.23 -9.89
N ASP A 116 7.49 -2.51 -10.76
CA ASP A 116 7.14 -2.48 -12.19
C ASP A 116 8.42 -2.75 -12.98
N MET A 117 8.44 -3.85 -13.73
CA MET A 117 9.63 -4.24 -14.51
C MET A 117 9.93 -3.28 -15.67
N ASP A 118 8.94 -2.51 -16.12
CA ASP A 118 9.08 -1.55 -17.20
C ASP A 118 9.68 -0.21 -16.73
N LEU A 119 9.79 -0.01 -15.41
CA LEU A 119 10.39 1.18 -14.82
C LEU A 119 11.88 0.98 -14.49
N PRO A 120 12.75 1.97 -14.82
CA PRO A 120 14.12 1.97 -14.33
C PRO A 120 14.17 1.92 -12.81
N CYS A 121 15.19 1.27 -12.25
CA CYS A 121 15.36 1.16 -10.80
C CYS A 121 15.39 2.55 -10.14
N GLY A 122 14.62 2.74 -9.07
CA GLY A 122 14.51 4.00 -8.35
C GLY A 122 13.50 5.00 -8.92
N VAL A 123 12.81 4.66 -10.02
CA VAL A 123 11.73 5.47 -10.58
C VAL A 123 10.40 5.10 -9.92
N LEU A 124 9.67 6.10 -9.45
CA LEU A 124 8.31 5.96 -8.94
C LEU A 124 7.33 6.60 -9.91
N ARG A 125 6.27 5.87 -10.26
CA ARG A 125 5.19 6.36 -11.11
C ARG A 125 3.86 6.20 -10.39
N ILE A 126 3.11 7.29 -10.28
CA ILE A 126 1.73 7.28 -9.77
C ILE A 126 0.80 7.19 -10.98
N GLN A 127 -0.05 6.17 -11.02
CA GLN A 127 -1.04 5.99 -12.09
C GLN A 127 -2.45 6.08 -11.48
N PRO A 128 -3.20 7.18 -11.69
CA PRO A 128 -4.56 7.31 -11.18
C PRO A 128 -5.55 6.32 -11.81
N ARG A 129 -5.24 5.87 -13.04
CA ARG A 129 -5.95 4.83 -13.80
C ARG A 129 -4.92 4.13 -14.68
N GLY A 130 -4.90 2.79 -14.65
CA GLY A 130 -4.01 1.98 -15.48
C GLY A 130 -4.50 0.53 -15.49
N GLY A 131 -4.40 -0.13 -16.66
CA GLY A 131 -4.56 -1.58 -16.75
C GLY A 131 -3.33 -2.31 -16.21
N HIS A 132 -3.43 -3.62 -16.04
CA HIS A 132 -2.44 -4.45 -15.33
C HIS A 132 -1.00 -4.42 -15.87
N GLY A 133 -0.71 -3.79 -17.02
CA GLY A 133 0.67 -3.48 -17.46
C GLY A 133 1.67 -4.65 -17.33
N HIS A 134 1.27 -5.86 -17.75
CA HIS A 134 2.04 -7.11 -17.61
C HIS A 134 2.34 -7.60 -16.18
N HIS A 135 1.72 -7.01 -15.16
CA HIS A 135 1.69 -7.50 -13.78
C HIS A 135 0.57 -8.51 -13.54
N ASN A 136 0.93 -9.64 -12.92
CA ASN A 136 0.01 -10.74 -12.60
C ASN A 136 -0.68 -10.59 -11.23
N GLY A 137 -0.56 -9.43 -10.56
CA GLY A 137 -0.99 -9.18 -9.19
C GLY A 137 -2.00 -8.05 -9.04
#